data_AF-A0A7X6XEB7-F1
#
_entry.id   AF-A0A7X6XEB7-F1
#
_cell.length_a   1.000
_cell.length_b   1.000
_cell.length_c   1.000
_cell.angle_alpha   90.00
_cell.angle_beta   90.00
_cell.angle_gamma   90.00
#
_symmetry.space_group_name_H-M   'P 1'
#
loop_
_entity.id
_entity.type
_entity.pdbx_description
1 polymer ?
#
loop_
_entity_poly.entity_id
_entity_poly.type
_entity_poly.pdbx_seq_one_letter_code
_entity_poly.pdbx_strand_id
1 'polypeptide(L)'
;MKNKNGFISMTLVYTFLILFLFLMLGIMTSYAQKNKFLTAIYDKIKNDIETYVVDNFGREWEYEYTGNVQTFIAPQNGYYKFELWGASGLSSSSIPGKGAYTSGIIELAKEETLYIYVGQMGQYVANGTTYNGGIATNNGWPGGGATDVRTVSGSWNDISSLISRIMVAGGGGTSSTGVSGDGGRLFGLPGGETSGGTTNSIIPSSFSGSSFGIAGGGCSGGNGYYPAAGADCNGGPGGGSSYISGYAGVDSINNSVVVTHNKTTKHYSGKYFLGGYMESGVNTEAGRAKISYVSMDKPTRINSNLDEVRYIKDCSTGNNINEQAMWTEVQAIVNGTNIIKNLTLTGVNNASAVNDGDISNVLTFGYLPVVG
;
A
#
# COMPACT_ATOMS: atom_id res chain seq x y z
N MET A 1 88.93 2.07 13.13
CA MET A 1 87.75 2.92 13.34
C MET A 1 86.50 2.13 12.98
N LYS A 2 85.73 1.64 13.96
CA LYS A 2 84.45 0.97 13.68
C LYS A 2 83.48 2.01 13.13
N ASN A 3 82.93 1.74 11.94
CA ASN A 3 82.06 2.62 11.18
C ASN A 3 80.76 2.89 11.97
N LYS A 4 80.75 3.95 12.79
CA LYS A 4 79.58 4.39 13.58
C LYS A 4 78.41 4.84 12.69
N ASN A 5 78.62 5.04 11.39
CA ASN A 5 77.60 5.55 10.47
C ASN A 5 76.64 4.46 9.96
N GLY A 6 77.06 3.18 9.98
CA GLY A 6 76.19 2.06 9.59
C GLY A 6 75.10 1.70 10.61
N PHE A 7 75.38 1.90 11.90
CA PHE A 7 74.46 1.59 13.00
C PHE A 7 73.32 2.62 13.11
N ILE A 8 73.63 3.90 12.82
CA ILE A 8 72.66 5.00 12.80
C ILE A 8 71.66 4.81 11.64
N SER A 9 72.16 4.39 10.46
CA SER A 9 71.34 4.11 9.28
C SER A 9 70.31 3.01 9.52
N MET A 10 70.72 1.86 10.06
CA MET A 10 69.79 0.75 10.34
C MET A 10 68.75 1.11 11.41
N THR A 11 69.17 1.82 12.46
CA THR A 11 68.24 2.26 13.53
C THR A 11 67.18 3.21 12.96
N LEU A 12 67.56 4.10 12.04
CA LEU A 12 66.63 5.00 11.36
C LEU A 12 65.60 4.21 10.54
N VAL A 13 66.07 3.23 9.75
CA VAL A 13 65.22 2.38 8.90
C VAL A 13 64.20 1.59 9.73
N TYR A 14 64.62 0.96 10.83
CA TYR A 14 63.70 0.24 11.72
C TYR A 14 62.70 1.18 12.40
N THR A 15 63.11 2.39 12.76
CA THR A 15 62.20 3.39 13.35
C THR A 15 61.11 3.80 12.36
N PHE A 16 61.47 4.04 11.09
CA PHE A 16 60.50 4.33 10.03
C PHE A 16 59.57 3.15 9.72
N LEU A 17 60.09 1.92 9.73
CA LEU A 17 59.27 0.71 9.52
C LEU A 17 58.25 0.52 10.65
N ILE A 18 58.65 0.73 11.90
CA ILE A 18 57.76 0.65 13.06
C ILE A 18 56.68 1.73 13.00
N LEU A 19 57.04 2.97 12.65
CA LEU A 19 56.08 4.06 12.44
C LEU A 19 55.08 3.74 11.33
N PHE A 20 55.55 3.15 10.22
CA PHE A 20 54.70 2.72 9.11
C PHE A 20 53.74 1.60 9.53
N LEU A 21 54.20 0.63 10.33
CA LEU A 21 53.34 -0.43 10.89
C LEU A 21 52.28 0.12 11.84
N PHE A 22 52.61 1.09 12.69
CA PHE A 22 51.63 1.75 13.55
C PHE A 22 50.60 2.56 12.73
N LEU A 23 51.04 3.22 11.66
CA LEU A 23 50.13 3.90 10.73
C LEU A 23 49.18 2.91 10.05
N MET A 24 49.70 1.79 9.54
CA MET A 24 48.89 0.73 8.93
C MET A 24 47.90 0.13 9.92
N LEU A 25 48.34 -0.13 11.17
CA LEU A 25 47.45 -0.63 12.22
C LEU A 25 46.36 0.39 12.56
N GLY A 26 46.70 1.69 12.63
CA GLY A 26 45.74 2.78 12.84
C GLY A 26 44.71 2.92 11.70
N ILE A 27 45.14 2.73 10.45
CA ILE A 27 44.24 2.73 9.28
C ILE A 27 43.33 1.50 9.32
N MET A 28 43.88 0.32 9.63
CA MET A 28 43.11 -0.93 9.74
C MET A 28 42.06 -0.87 10.87
N THR A 29 42.41 -0.31 12.03
CA THR A 29 41.45 -0.13 13.15
C THR A 29 40.38 0.91 12.82
N SER A 30 40.73 2.00 12.14
CA SER A 30 39.78 3.01 11.65
C SER A 30 38.81 2.43 10.61
N TYR A 31 39.32 1.59 9.69
CA TYR A 31 38.51 0.89 8.70
C TYR A 31 37.57 -0.13 9.37
N ALA A 32 38.05 -0.88 10.36
CA ALA A 32 37.23 -1.80 11.14
C ALA A 32 36.11 -1.09 11.94
N GLN A 33 36.39 0.09 12.52
CA GLN A 33 35.37 0.90 13.19
C GLN A 33 34.32 1.45 12.22
N LYS A 34 34.76 1.95 11.05
CA LYS A 34 33.84 2.41 9.99
C LYS A 34 32.90 1.29 9.54
N ASN A 35 33.39 0.06 9.41
CA ASN A 35 32.57 -1.09 9.04
C ASN A 35 31.55 -1.44 10.12
N LYS A 36 31.92 -1.41 11.42
CA LYS A 36 30.95 -1.59 12.51
C LYS A 36 29.84 -0.52 12.51
N PHE A 37 30.19 0.73 12.23
CA PHE A 37 29.23 1.82 12.11
C PHE A 37 28.29 1.64 10.90
N LEU A 38 28.82 1.24 9.75
CA LEU A 38 28.03 0.94 8.56
C LEU A 38 27.10 -0.26 8.77
N THR A 39 27.56 -1.33 9.44
CA THR A 39 26.73 -2.47 9.82
C THR A 39 25.64 -2.05 10.80
N ALA A 40 25.96 -1.26 11.82
CA ALA A 40 24.95 -0.76 12.76
C ALA A 40 23.91 0.16 12.09
N ILE A 41 24.33 0.99 11.12
CA ILE A 41 23.41 1.78 10.29
C ILE A 41 22.57 0.87 9.41
N TYR A 42 23.17 -0.13 8.76
CA TYR A 42 22.45 -1.08 7.91
C TYR A 42 21.41 -1.85 8.71
N ASP A 43 21.77 -2.36 9.89
CA ASP A 43 20.85 -3.09 10.77
C ASP A 43 19.74 -2.18 11.29
N LYS A 44 20.05 -0.93 11.62
CA LYS A 44 19.04 0.06 12.03
C LYS A 44 18.10 0.43 10.88
N ILE A 45 18.64 0.70 9.69
CA ILE A 45 17.86 1.00 8.48
C ILE A 45 17.02 -0.22 8.08
N LYS A 46 17.57 -1.42 8.14
CA LYS A 46 16.85 -2.67 7.86
C LYS A 46 15.70 -2.87 8.85
N ASN A 47 15.95 -2.68 10.14
CA ASN A 47 14.92 -2.77 11.18
C ASN A 47 13.84 -1.66 11.07
N ASP A 48 14.22 -0.48 10.58
CA ASP A 48 13.29 0.64 10.34
C ASP A 48 12.49 0.46 9.03
N ILE A 49 13.02 -0.26 8.03
CA ILE A 49 12.37 -0.56 6.74
C ILE A 49 11.49 -1.82 6.81
N GLU A 50 11.93 -2.87 7.50
CA GLU A 50 11.21 -4.14 7.60
C GLU A 50 10.19 -4.09 8.75
N THR A 51 8.91 -3.93 8.42
CA THR A 51 7.84 -3.98 9.43
C THR A 51 7.73 -5.37 10.08
N TYR A 52 8.21 -6.41 9.39
CA TYR A 52 8.26 -7.80 9.84
C TYR A 52 9.56 -8.46 9.36
N VAL A 53 10.19 -9.31 10.19
CA VAL A 53 11.32 -10.14 9.74
C VAL A 53 10.78 -11.17 8.74
N VAL A 54 11.30 -11.15 7.52
CA VAL A 54 10.98 -12.14 6.48
C VAL A 54 12.21 -13.03 6.32
N ASP A 55 12.25 -14.15 7.04
CA ASP A 55 13.35 -15.12 6.93
C ASP A 55 13.19 -15.94 5.64
N ASN A 56 14.03 -15.66 4.64
CA ASN A 56 14.15 -16.37 3.35
C ASN A 56 12.88 -16.38 2.48
N PHE A 57 12.96 -15.72 1.31
CA PHE A 57 12.00 -15.92 0.22
C PHE A 57 12.07 -17.38 -0.22
N GLY A 58 11.11 -18.19 0.22
CA GLY A 58 10.94 -19.56 -0.22
C GLY A 58 10.44 -19.62 -1.66
N ARG A 59 9.66 -20.66 -1.99
CA ARG A 59 8.99 -20.78 -3.29
C ARG A 59 8.14 -19.54 -3.60
N GLU A 60 8.14 -19.16 -4.88
CA GLU A 60 7.40 -18.03 -5.41
C GLU A 60 6.40 -18.52 -6.47
N TRP A 61 5.27 -17.84 -6.57
CA TRP A 61 4.24 -18.06 -7.57
C TRP A 61 3.91 -16.71 -8.23
N GLU A 62 4.09 -16.65 -9.54
CA GLU A 62 3.83 -15.45 -10.34
C GLU A 62 2.61 -15.67 -11.23
N TYR A 63 1.79 -14.63 -11.33
CA TYR A 63 0.53 -14.62 -12.05
C TYR A 63 0.49 -13.42 -12.97
N GLU A 64 0.64 -13.67 -14.26
CA GLU A 64 0.48 -12.67 -15.31
C GLU A 64 -0.96 -12.63 -15.81
N TYR A 65 -1.30 -11.59 -16.57
CA TYR A 65 -2.63 -11.49 -17.17
C TYR A 65 -2.90 -12.61 -18.17
N THR A 66 -4.00 -13.35 -17.98
CA THR A 66 -4.43 -14.46 -18.87
C THR A 66 -5.83 -14.27 -19.45
N GLY A 67 -6.55 -13.22 -19.05
CA GLY A 67 -7.96 -13.02 -19.40
C GLY A 67 -8.94 -13.93 -18.64
N ASN A 68 -8.46 -14.70 -17.64
CA ASN A 68 -9.29 -15.57 -16.83
C ASN A 68 -8.80 -15.66 -15.38
N VAL A 69 -9.63 -16.21 -14.50
CA VAL A 69 -9.28 -16.45 -13.09
C VAL A 69 -8.16 -17.47 -13.01
N GLN A 70 -7.19 -17.20 -12.14
CA GLN A 70 -6.10 -18.12 -11.80
C GLN A 70 -6.25 -18.57 -10.35
N THR A 71 -5.63 -19.68 -9.99
CA THR A 71 -5.80 -20.28 -8.66
C THR A 71 -4.45 -20.40 -7.95
N PHE A 72 -4.43 -20.02 -6.68
CA PHE A 72 -3.37 -20.31 -5.75
C PHE A 72 -3.89 -21.33 -4.71
N ILE A 73 -3.11 -22.40 -4.49
CA ILE A 73 -3.39 -23.38 -3.45
C ILE A 73 -2.17 -23.40 -2.53
N ALA A 74 -2.37 -23.07 -1.26
CA ALA A 74 -1.29 -23.03 -0.28
C ALA A 74 -0.68 -24.44 -0.12
N PRO A 75 0.60 -24.66 -0.45
CA PRO A 75 1.21 -25.99 -0.37
C PRO A 75 1.40 -26.51 1.06
N GLN A 76 1.41 -25.60 2.03
CA GLN A 76 1.60 -25.88 3.45
C GLN A 76 0.97 -24.77 4.30
N ASN A 77 0.79 -25.06 5.59
CA ASN A 77 0.45 -24.02 6.56
C ASN A 77 1.56 -22.95 6.58
N GLY A 78 1.16 -21.70 6.81
CA GLY A 78 2.11 -20.64 7.10
C GLY A 78 1.66 -19.29 6.58
N TYR A 79 2.63 -18.38 6.52
CA TYR A 79 2.45 -17.00 6.13
C TYR A 79 3.00 -16.78 4.73
N TYR A 80 2.22 -16.06 3.91
CA TYR A 80 2.50 -15.81 2.50
C TYR A 80 2.41 -14.32 2.24
N LYS A 81 3.42 -13.77 1.57
CA LYS A 81 3.41 -12.39 1.09
C LYS A 81 2.70 -12.35 -0.24
N PHE A 82 1.69 -11.51 -0.36
CA PHE A 82 1.02 -11.19 -1.62
C PHE A 82 1.48 -9.81 -2.08
N GLU A 83 1.71 -9.69 -3.37
CA GLU A 83 2.10 -8.47 -4.06
C GLU A 83 1.26 -8.37 -5.33
N LEU A 84 0.46 -7.31 -5.46
CA LEU A 84 -0.44 -7.11 -6.59
C LEU A 84 -0.12 -5.79 -7.27
N TRP A 85 -0.17 -5.79 -8.59
CA TRP A 85 -0.09 -4.59 -9.43
C TRP A 85 -1.36 -4.50 -10.25
N GLY A 86 -2.14 -3.42 -10.08
CA GLY A 86 -3.26 -3.10 -10.96
C GLY A 86 -2.76 -2.77 -12.36
N ALA A 87 -3.60 -2.91 -13.37
CA ALA A 87 -3.24 -2.61 -14.75
C ALA A 87 -3.37 -1.10 -15.04
N SER A 88 -2.55 -0.64 -15.97
CA SER A 88 -2.69 0.69 -16.57
C SER A 88 -3.96 0.78 -17.42
N GLY A 89 -4.55 1.97 -17.48
CA GLY A 89 -5.43 2.33 -18.58
C GLY A 89 -4.65 2.56 -19.88
N LEU A 90 -5.29 3.18 -20.86
CA LEU A 90 -4.68 3.62 -22.12
C LEU A 90 -4.87 5.11 -22.37
N SER A 91 -4.01 5.65 -23.24
CA SER A 91 -4.16 7.00 -23.76
C SER A 91 -3.57 7.15 -25.14
N SER A 92 -4.34 7.68 -26.09
CA SER A 92 -3.92 7.82 -27.49
C SER A 92 -2.94 8.97 -27.71
N SER A 93 -2.93 9.95 -26.81
CA SER A 93 -2.21 11.21 -27.00
C SER A 93 -1.77 11.88 -25.69
N SER A 94 -1.96 11.23 -24.55
CA SER A 94 -1.62 11.75 -23.21
C SER A 94 -1.04 10.65 -22.32
N ILE A 95 -0.93 10.91 -21.02
CA ILE A 95 -0.45 9.95 -20.03
C ILE A 95 -1.66 9.12 -19.54
N PRO A 96 -1.65 7.78 -19.73
CA PRO A 96 -2.69 6.92 -19.16
C PRO A 96 -2.55 6.86 -17.64
N GLY A 97 -3.65 6.55 -16.96
CA GLY A 97 -3.60 6.25 -15.55
C GLY A 97 -2.87 4.94 -15.33
N LYS A 98 -1.85 4.94 -14.49
CA LYS A 98 -1.10 3.75 -14.07
C LYS A 98 -1.90 2.96 -13.02
N GLY A 99 -1.65 1.66 -12.90
CA GLY A 99 -2.21 0.85 -11.83
C GLY A 99 -1.46 1.02 -10.50
N ALA A 100 -2.17 0.82 -9.39
CA ALA A 100 -1.62 0.82 -8.03
C ALA A 100 -0.80 -0.45 -7.74
N TYR A 101 -0.05 -0.41 -6.64
CA TYR A 101 0.57 -1.56 -6.01
C TYR A 101 -0.01 -1.78 -4.61
N THR A 102 -0.24 -3.04 -4.26
CA THR A 102 -0.55 -3.44 -2.88
C THR A 102 0.25 -4.65 -2.46
N SER A 103 0.66 -4.70 -1.19
CA SER A 103 1.24 -5.90 -0.61
C SER A 103 0.88 -6.12 0.84
N GLY A 104 1.08 -7.33 1.32
CA GLY A 104 0.87 -7.72 2.71
C GLY A 104 1.08 -9.20 2.92
N ILE A 105 1.12 -9.64 4.18
CA ILE A 105 1.36 -11.04 4.56
C ILE A 105 0.10 -11.64 5.17
N ILE A 106 -0.36 -12.78 4.66
CA ILE A 106 -1.56 -13.48 5.15
C ILE A 106 -1.22 -14.88 5.64
N GLU A 107 -1.91 -15.33 6.68
CA GLU A 107 -1.88 -16.72 7.16
C GLU A 107 -2.82 -17.59 6.33
N LEU A 108 -2.31 -18.71 5.82
CA LEU A 108 -3.06 -19.68 5.05
C LEU A 108 -2.84 -21.09 5.60
N ALA A 109 -3.92 -21.88 5.66
CA ALA A 109 -3.83 -23.30 5.91
C ALA A 109 -3.35 -24.04 4.66
N LYS A 110 -2.72 -25.20 4.84
CA LYS A 110 -2.42 -26.13 3.74
C LYS A 110 -3.70 -26.44 2.96
N GLU A 111 -3.59 -26.48 1.64
CA GLU A 111 -4.69 -26.73 0.69
C GLU A 111 -5.77 -25.63 0.67
N GLU A 112 -5.58 -24.54 1.42
CA GLU A 112 -6.44 -23.38 1.30
C GLU A 112 -6.29 -22.76 -0.10
N THR A 113 -7.44 -22.50 -0.73
CA THR A 113 -7.52 -22.01 -2.11
C THR A 113 -7.91 -20.54 -2.13
N LEU A 114 -7.16 -19.75 -2.91
CA LEU A 114 -7.45 -18.36 -3.23
C LEU A 114 -7.47 -18.17 -4.75
N TYR A 115 -8.29 -17.24 -5.21
CA TYR A 115 -8.48 -16.96 -6.62
C TYR A 115 -7.87 -15.62 -6.99
N ILE A 116 -7.04 -15.61 -8.02
CA ILE A 116 -6.24 -14.47 -8.45
C ILE A 116 -6.85 -13.93 -9.75
N TYR A 117 -7.32 -12.68 -9.70
CA TYR A 117 -7.89 -11.98 -10.85
C TYR A 117 -6.89 -10.91 -11.24
N VAL A 118 -6.17 -11.15 -12.33
CA VAL A 118 -5.15 -10.21 -12.82
C VAL A 118 -5.78 -9.25 -13.82
N GLY A 119 -5.58 -7.94 -13.60
CA GLY A 119 -6.23 -6.91 -14.40
C GLY A 119 -5.72 -6.84 -15.84
N GLN A 120 -6.62 -6.67 -16.80
CA GLN A 120 -6.25 -6.36 -18.18
C GLN A 120 -5.91 -4.88 -18.33
N MET A 121 -4.89 -4.56 -19.13
CA MET A 121 -4.63 -3.17 -19.54
C MET A 121 -5.81 -2.60 -20.34
N GLY A 122 -6.03 -1.29 -20.28
CA GLY A 122 -7.03 -0.60 -21.12
C GLY A 122 -6.91 -0.98 -22.62
N GLN A 123 -7.96 -0.76 -23.42
CA GLN A 123 -7.97 -1.11 -24.85
C GLN A 123 -8.63 -0.02 -25.71
N TYR A 124 -8.15 0.22 -26.93
CA TYR A 124 -8.80 1.12 -27.92
C TYR A 124 -10.01 0.46 -28.60
N VAL A 125 -10.95 -0.04 -27.80
CA VAL A 125 -12.16 -0.69 -28.28
C VAL A 125 -13.35 0.13 -27.83
N ALA A 126 -14.01 0.78 -28.78
CA ALA A 126 -15.22 1.57 -28.53
C ALA A 126 -16.30 0.68 -27.91
N ASN A 127 -16.86 1.11 -26.78
CA ASN A 127 -17.82 0.33 -25.99
C ASN A 127 -17.28 -1.06 -25.59
N GLY A 128 -15.96 -1.17 -25.44
CA GLY A 128 -15.28 -2.42 -25.07
C GLY A 128 -15.42 -2.76 -23.59
N THR A 129 -15.04 -3.99 -23.27
CA THR A 129 -14.89 -4.46 -21.90
C THR A 129 -13.48 -5.00 -21.71
N THR A 130 -12.82 -4.61 -20.62
CA THR A 130 -11.54 -5.20 -20.19
C THR A 130 -11.74 -6.08 -18.98
N TYR A 131 -11.04 -7.21 -18.94
CA TYR A 131 -11.10 -8.15 -17.83
C TYR A 131 -10.67 -7.46 -16.53
N ASN A 132 -11.59 -7.45 -15.57
CA ASN A 132 -11.47 -6.75 -14.30
C ASN A 132 -11.21 -5.23 -14.41
N GLY A 133 -11.43 -4.59 -15.57
CA GLY A 133 -11.09 -3.17 -15.83
C GLY A 133 -12.26 -2.26 -16.15
N GLY A 134 -13.38 -2.83 -16.58
CA GLY A 134 -14.64 -2.09 -16.69
C GLY A 134 -15.31 -2.22 -18.05
N ILE A 135 -16.46 -1.56 -18.16
CA ILE A 135 -17.35 -1.59 -19.33
C ILE A 135 -17.50 -0.15 -19.83
N ALA A 136 -16.85 0.14 -20.96
CA ALA A 136 -16.96 1.45 -21.59
C ALA A 136 -18.28 1.61 -22.35
N THR A 137 -18.73 2.85 -22.50
CA THR A 137 -19.99 3.19 -23.19
C THR A 137 -19.83 4.49 -23.98
N ASN A 138 -20.82 4.86 -24.79
CA ASN A 138 -20.84 6.11 -25.55
C ASN A 138 -19.58 6.31 -26.42
N ASN A 139 -19.16 5.23 -27.09
CA ASN A 139 -17.95 5.16 -27.92
C ASN A 139 -16.63 5.36 -27.15
N GLY A 140 -16.68 5.31 -25.83
CA GLY A 140 -15.48 5.37 -25.01
C GLY A 140 -14.73 4.05 -24.94
N TRP A 141 -13.60 4.09 -24.24
CA TRP A 141 -12.65 3.00 -24.12
C TRP A 141 -12.55 2.49 -22.68
N PRO A 142 -12.41 1.16 -22.47
CA PRO A 142 -12.35 0.59 -21.14
C PRO A 142 -11.01 0.88 -20.44
N GLY A 143 -11.13 1.08 -19.14
CA GLY A 143 -10.10 1.37 -18.15
C GLY A 143 -9.17 0.21 -17.83
N GLY A 144 -8.16 0.50 -17.01
CA GLY A 144 -7.25 -0.49 -16.47
C GLY A 144 -7.92 -1.39 -15.44
N GLY A 145 -7.62 -2.69 -15.57
CA GLY A 145 -7.99 -3.76 -14.67
C GLY A 145 -7.48 -3.61 -13.24
N ALA A 146 -8.33 -3.86 -12.24
CA ALA A 146 -7.83 -4.13 -10.90
C ALA A 146 -7.13 -5.50 -10.89
N THR A 147 -6.14 -5.68 -10.02
CA THR A 147 -5.63 -7.01 -9.67
C THR A 147 -6.06 -7.33 -8.25
N ASP A 148 -6.76 -8.44 -8.06
CA ASP A 148 -7.35 -8.77 -6.76
C ASP A 148 -7.28 -10.26 -6.40
N VAL A 149 -7.41 -10.51 -5.10
CA VAL A 149 -7.41 -11.84 -4.47
C VAL A 149 -8.78 -12.08 -3.85
N ARG A 150 -9.41 -13.20 -4.20
CA ARG A 150 -10.77 -13.56 -3.78
C ARG A 150 -10.80 -14.89 -3.05
N THR A 151 -11.73 -15.03 -2.10
CA THR A 151 -12.00 -16.32 -1.44
C THR A 151 -13.09 -17.13 -2.13
N VAL A 152 -13.84 -16.53 -3.07
CA VAL A 152 -14.89 -17.19 -3.86
C VAL A 152 -14.62 -16.98 -5.35
N SER A 153 -14.60 -18.07 -6.12
CA SER A 153 -14.44 -18.03 -7.58
C SER A 153 -15.75 -17.64 -8.27
N GLY A 154 -15.63 -17.07 -9.47
CA GLY A 154 -16.74 -16.72 -10.33
C GLY A 154 -16.23 -16.01 -11.58
N SER A 155 -17.13 -15.50 -12.40
CA SER A 155 -16.75 -14.52 -13.42
C SER A 155 -16.17 -13.28 -12.73
N TRP A 156 -15.25 -12.57 -13.38
CA TRP A 156 -14.58 -11.40 -12.79
C TRP A 156 -15.57 -10.33 -12.28
N ASN A 157 -16.75 -10.25 -12.90
CA ASN A 157 -17.85 -9.33 -12.61
C ASN A 157 -19.03 -9.97 -11.84
N ASP A 158 -18.91 -11.21 -11.34
CA ASP A 158 -19.93 -11.82 -10.49
C ASP A 158 -19.88 -11.19 -9.10
N ILE A 159 -21.01 -10.63 -8.65
CA ILE A 159 -21.12 -9.97 -7.35
C ILE A 159 -20.74 -10.90 -6.18
N SER A 160 -21.08 -12.20 -6.27
CA SER A 160 -20.77 -13.17 -5.22
C SER A 160 -19.26 -13.38 -5.06
N SER A 161 -18.53 -13.30 -6.18
CA SER A 161 -17.07 -13.33 -6.19
C SER A 161 -16.49 -11.98 -5.77
N LEU A 162 -17.01 -10.86 -6.30
CA LEU A 162 -16.52 -9.50 -6.03
C LEU A 162 -16.58 -9.12 -4.55
N ILE A 163 -17.63 -9.53 -3.83
CA ILE A 163 -17.71 -9.25 -2.39
C ILE A 163 -16.68 -10.05 -1.58
N SER A 164 -16.04 -11.06 -2.16
CA SER A 164 -15.06 -11.92 -1.48
C SER A 164 -13.60 -11.44 -1.64
N ARG A 165 -13.40 -10.24 -2.20
CA ARG A 165 -12.08 -9.62 -2.41
C ARG A 165 -11.44 -9.27 -1.07
N ILE A 166 -10.30 -9.88 -0.77
CA ILE A 166 -9.52 -9.66 0.46
C ILE A 166 -8.32 -8.73 0.27
N MET A 167 -7.86 -8.56 -0.98
CA MET A 167 -6.83 -7.60 -1.38
C MET A 167 -7.10 -7.15 -2.82
N VAL A 168 -6.93 -5.86 -3.10
CA VAL A 168 -7.17 -5.23 -4.41
C VAL A 168 -6.11 -4.16 -4.66
N ALA A 169 -5.41 -4.24 -5.78
CA ALA A 169 -4.67 -3.13 -6.37
C ALA A 169 -5.49 -2.49 -7.49
N GLY A 170 -5.85 -1.21 -7.32
CA GLY A 170 -6.66 -0.46 -8.28
C GLY A 170 -5.98 -0.28 -9.63
N GLY A 171 -6.73 -0.35 -10.73
CA GLY A 171 -6.28 -0.01 -12.07
C GLY A 171 -6.39 1.50 -12.36
N GLY A 172 -5.75 1.96 -13.43
CA GLY A 172 -5.78 3.36 -13.84
C GLY A 172 -6.84 3.70 -14.90
N GLY A 173 -7.18 4.99 -15.01
CA GLY A 173 -8.16 5.50 -15.97
C GLY A 173 -7.67 5.49 -17.41
N THR A 174 -8.62 5.48 -18.36
CA THR A 174 -8.34 5.53 -19.80
C THR A 174 -8.90 6.79 -20.44
N SER A 175 -8.11 7.45 -21.29
CA SER A 175 -8.51 8.68 -21.98
C SER A 175 -8.07 8.65 -23.44
N SER A 176 -8.49 9.63 -24.23
CA SER A 176 -7.87 9.96 -25.52
C SER A 176 -6.80 11.03 -25.33
N THR A 177 -7.23 12.23 -24.96
CA THR A 177 -6.40 13.44 -24.83
C THR A 177 -6.30 13.93 -23.39
N GLY A 178 -7.28 13.62 -22.54
CA GLY A 178 -7.30 14.01 -21.13
C GLY A 178 -6.22 13.31 -20.29
N VAL A 179 -5.87 13.88 -19.14
CA VAL A 179 -5.00 13.23 -18.16
C VAL A 179 -5.85 12.28 -17.31
N SER A 180 -5.53 11.00 -17.35
CA SER A 180 -6.22 10.00 -16.56
C SER A 180 -5.63 9.88 -15.17
N GLY A 181 -6.46 9.52 -14.19
CA GLY A 181 -6.03 9.28 -12.82
C GLY A 181 -5.43 7.89 -12.65
N ASP A 182 -4.37 7.80 -11.86
CA ASP A 182 -3.77 6.53 -11.48
C ASP A 182 -4.65 5.78 -10.47
N GLY A 183 -4.60 4.44 -10.55
CA GLY A 183 -5.02 3.58 -9.45
C GLY A 183 -4.30 4.01 -8.18
N GLY A 184 -5.07 4.12 -7.10
CA GLY A 184 -4.59 4.74 -5.86
C GLY A 184 -4.56 3.80 -4.68
N ARG A 185 -4.26 4.39 -3.51
CA ARG A 185 -4.33 3.73 -2.20
C ARG A 185 -5.80 3.53 -1.80
N LEU A 186 -6.21 3.95 -0.61
CA LEU A 186 -7.62 3.96 -0.21
C LEU A 186 -8.51 4.76 -1.18
N PHE A 187 -7.93 5.78 -1.80
CA PHE A 187 -8.58 6.59 -2.81
C PHE A 187 -7.77 6.51 -4.10
N GLY A 188 -8.46 6.29 -5.22
CA GLY A 188 -7.90 6.47 -6.55
C GLY A 188 -7.52 7.92 -6.80
N LEU A 189 -6.56 8.17 -7.68
CA LEU A 189 -6.24 9.53 -8.06
C LEU A 189 -7.30 10.09 -9.03
N PRO A 190 -7.63 11.38 -8.93
CA PRO A 190 -8.52 12.02 -9.88
C PRO A 190 -7.89 12.07 -11.28
N GLY A 191 -8.74 12.02 -12.30
CA GLY A 191 -8.40 12.40 -13.67
C GLY A 191 -9.04 13.75 -14.00
N GLY A 192 -8.64 14.38 -15.11
CA GLY A 192 -8.96 15.78 -15.46
C GLY A 192 -10.31 16.32 -14.95
N GLU A 193 -11.41 15.64 -15.25
CA GLU A 193 -12.77 16.06 -14.88
C GLU A 193 -13.45 15.17 -13.82
N THR A 194 -12.81 14.11 -13.36
CA THR A 194 -13.47 13.09 -12.50
C THR A 194 -12.65 12.68 -11.29
N SER A 195 -13.36 12.39 -10.20
CA SER A 195 -12.75 11.86 -8.98
C SER A 195 -12.32 10.40 -9.13
N GLY A 196 -11.28 10.02 -8.40
CA GLY A 196 -10.89 8.62 -8.27
C GLY A 196 -11.86 7.80 -7.40
N GLY A 197 -11.73 6.49 -7.45
CA GLY A 197 -12.53 5.56 -6.64
C GLY A 197 -12.33 5.77 -5.13
N THR A 198 -13.32 5.41 -4.32
CA THR A 198 -13.30 5.57 -2.85
C THR A 198 -13.19 4.23 -2.12
N THR A 199 -13.33 4.20 -0.80
CA THR A 199 -13.41 2.95 -0.04
C THR A 199 -14.83 2.49 0.25
N ASN A 200 -15.85 3.32 0.03
CA ASN A 200 -17.19 3.06 0.60
C ASN A 200 -18.38 3.38 -0.30
N SER A 201 -18.15 3.95 -1.47
CA SER A 201 -19.23 4.40 -2.35
C SER A 201 -18.79 4.51 -3.81
N ILE A 202 -19.77 4.33 -4.70
CA ILE A 202 -19.61 4.58 -6.13
C ILE A 202 -19.60 6.10 -6.36
N ILE A 203 -18.62 6.57 -7.13
CA ILE A 203 -18.60 7.96 -7.60
C ILE A 203 -19.61 8.10 -8.75
N PRO A 204 -20.58 9.04 -8.65
CA PRO A 204 -21.50 9.32 -9.75
C PRO A 204 -20.77 9.82 -11.00
N SER A 205 -21.30 9.49 -12.19
CA SER A 205 -20.84 10.06 -13.46
C SER A 205 -22.03 10.46 -14.32
N SER A 206 -21.79 11.33 -15.31
CA SER A 206 -22.79 11.71 -16.32
C SER A 206 -23.09 10.60 -17.34
N PHE A 207 -22.45 9.44 -17.21
CA PHE A 207 -22.57 8.28 -18.09
C PHE A 207 -23.17 7.09 -17.32
N SER A 208 -23.62 6.05 -18.03
CA SER A 208 -24.13 4.82 -17.39
C SER A 208 -23.11 4.27 -16.37
N GLY A 209 -23.59 4.04 -15.14
CA GLY A 209 -22.75 4.07 -13.95
C GLY A 209 -21.91 2.82 -13.69
N SER A 210 -20.82 3.04 -12.95
CA SER A 210 -20.04 2.00 -12.29
C SER A 210 -20.87 1.25 -11.23
N SER A 211 -20.45 0.04 -10.88
CA SER A 211 -20.97 -0.70 -9.73
C SER A 211 -19.82 -1.24 -8.88
N PHE A 212 -20.10 -1.87 -7.75
CA PHE A 212 -19.06 -2.35 -6.84
C PHE A 212 -18.09 -3.28 -7.57
N GLY A 213 -16.81 -2.87 -7.66
CA GLY A 213 -15.77 -3.62 -8.36
C GLY A 213 -15.93 -3.73 -9.89
N ILE A 214 -16.76 -2.88 -10.51
CA ILE A 214 -16.93 -2.82 -11.96
C ILE A 214 -16.98 -1.36 -12.40
N ALA A 215 -15.89 -0.87 -13.00
CA ALA A 215 -15.86 0.47 -13.59
C ALA A 215 -16.79 0.56 -14.81
N GLY A 216 -17.42 1.73 -15.00
CA GLY A 216 -18.32 1.98 -16.10
C GLY A 216 -18.39 3.45 -16.52
N GLY A 217 -19.00 3.68 -17.67
CA GLY A 217 -19.31 5.01 -18.21
C GLY A 217 -18.27 5.52 -19.20
N GLY A 218 -18.72 6.18 -20.27
CA GLY A 218 -17.89 6.84 -21.29
C GLY A 218 -16.61 6.09 -21.63
N CYS A 219 -15.49 6.81 -21.64
CA CYS A 219 -14.20 6.23 -21.31
C CYS A 219 -14.20 5.91 -19.81
N SER A 220 -13.96 4.65 -19.46
CA SER A 220 -14.15 4.23 -18.08
C SER A 220 -12.95 4.61 -17.20
N GLY A 221 -13.25 4.91 -15.94
CA GLY A 221 -12.25 5.00 -14.89
C GLY A 221 -11.52 3.68 -14.68
N GLY A 222 -10.44 3.74 -13.91
CA GLY A 222 -9.77 2.54 -13.44
C GLY A 222 -10.66 1.75 -12.48
N ASN A 223 -10.63 0.42 -12.59
CA ASN A 223 -11.37 -0.43 -11.66
C ASN A 223 -10.62 -0.55 -10.32
N GLY A 224 -11.32 -0.95 -9.26
CA GLY A 224 -10.73 -1.04 -7.93
C GLY A 224 -11.65 -1.72 -6.94
N TYR A 225 -11.38 -1.58 -5.64
CA TYR A 225 -12.33 -1.99 -4.61
C TYR A 225 -13.66 -1.25 -4.82
N TYR A 226 -13.57 0.08 -4.97
CA TYR A 226 -14.50 0.84 -5.77
C TYR A 226 -13.80 1.42 -7.00
N PRO A 227 -14.46 1.35 -8.17
CA PRO A 227 -13.96 1.99 -9.38
C PRO A 227 -14.07 3.52 -9.31
N ALA A 228 -13.31 4.19 -10.15
CA ALA A 228 -13.54 5.61 -10.47
C ALA A 228 -14.79 5.80 -11.34
N ALA A 229 -15.23 7.06 -11.42
CA ALA A 229 -16.21 7.48 -12.40
C ALA A 229 -15.61 7.48 -13.82
N GLY A 230 -16.39 7.04 -14.80
CA GLY A 230 -16.11 7.26 -16.22
C GLY A 230 -16.35 8.71 -16.65
N ALA A 231 -15.74 9.12 -17.76
CA ALA A 231 -15.81 10.46 -18.32
C ALA A 231 -15.91 10.42 -19.85
N ASP A 232 -16.08 11.58 -20.49
CA ASP A 232 -15.73 11.69 -21.91
C ASP A 232 -14.23 11.35 -22.07
N CYS A 233 -13.85 10.78 -23.22
CA CYS A 233 -12.46 10.39 -23.43
C CYS A 233 -11.48 11.57 -23.38
N ASN A 234 -11.94 12.80 -23.65
CA ASN A 234 -11.12 13.99 -23.48
C ASN A 234 -11.08 14.50 -22.03
N GLY A 235 -12.05 14.10 -21.20
CA GLY A 235 -12.19 14.57 -19.81
C GLY A 235 -11.21 13.91 -18.83
N GLY A 236 -10.67 12.74 -19.15
CA GLY A 236 -9.70 12.05 -18.29
C GLY A 236 -10.37 11.41 -17.05
N PRO A 237 -10.74 10.13 -17.13
CA PRO A 237 -11.29 9.38 -16.01
C PRO A 237 -10.28 9.18 -14.87
N GLY A 238 -10.75 9.12 -13.62
CA GLY A 238 -9.94 8.79 -12.45
C GLY A 238 -9.49 7.33 -12.40
N GLY A 239 -8.63 6.99 -11.44
CA GLY A 239 -8.20 5.61 -11.16
C GLY A 239 -9.00 4.96 -10.03
N GLY A 240 -8.98 3.63 -9.96
CA GLY A 240 -9.71 2.90 -8.93
C GLY A 240 -9.00 2.90 -7.57
N SER A 241 -9.75 2.63 -6.50
CA SER A 241 -9.18 2.46 -5.16
C SER A 241 -8.62 1.05 -4.94
N SER A 242 -7.67 0.96 -4.03
CA SER A 242 -7.13 -0.28 -3.50
C SER A 242 -7.81 -0.66 -2.17
N TYR A 243 -7.67 -1.92 -1.80
CA TYR A 243 -8.17 -2.47 -0.55
C TYR A 243 -7.23 -3.55 -0.03
N ILE A 244 -7.00 -3.57 1.27
CA ILE A 244 -6.28 -4.65 1.95
C ILE A 244 -7.07 -4.93 3.22
N SER A 245 -7.58 -6.15 3.36
CA SER A 245 -8.27 -6.54 4.58
C SER A 245 -7.35 -6.39 5.80
N GLY A 246 -7.81 -5.67 6.81
CA GLY A 246 -7.06 -5.32 8.02
C GLY A 246 -6.16 -4.10 7.90
N TYR A 247 -6.21 -3.35 6.79
CA TYR A 247 -5.46 -2.11 6.65
C TYR A 247 -6.22 -0.92 7.26
N ALA A 248 -5.51 0.07 7.78
CA ALA A 248 -6.14 1.26 8.35
C ALA A 248 -6.83 2.10 7.26
N GLY A 249 -8.05 2.57 7.53
CA GLY A 249 -8.85 3.43 6.68
C GLY A 249 -9.73 2.68 5.69
N VAL A 250 -9.64 1.35 5.63
CA VAL A 250 -10.56 0.55 4.81
C VAL A 250 -11.92 0.40 5.51
N ASP A 251 -12.97 0.34 4.70
CA ASP A 251 -14.32 0.01 5.13
C ASP A 251 -14.75 -1.31 4.48
N SER A 252 -14.81 -2.37 5.29
CA SER A 252 -15.19 -3.70 4.84
C SER A 252 -16.71 -3.83 4.73
N ILE A 253 -17.13 -4.81 3.93
CA ILE A 253 -18.53 -5.06 3.65
C ILE A 253 -19.05 -6.30 4.38
N ASN A 254 -20.36 -6.40 4.52
CA ASN A 254 -21.02 -7.62 5.00
C ASN A 254 -20.97 -8.73 3.95
N ASN A 255 -21.13 -9.99 4.40
CA ASN A 255 -21.32 -11.13 3.51
C ASN A 255 -22.73 -11.12 2.91
N SER A 256 -22.96 -10.24 1.94
CA SER A 256 -24.26 -10.02 1.30
C SER A 256 -24.05 -9.51 -0.11
N VAL A 257 -24.84 -10.01 -1.06
CA VAL A 257 -24.87 -9.49 -2.45
C VAL A 257 -25.41 -8.05 -2.51
N VAL A 258 -26.12 -7.61 -1.48
CA VAL A 258 -26.42 -6.19 -1.26
C VAL A 258 -25.26 -5.59 -0.49
N VAL A 259 -24.40 -4.86 -1.20
CA VAL A 259 -23.17 -4.25 -0.68
C VAL A 259 -23.52 -3.24 0.41
N THR A 260 -23.20 -3.58 1.65
CA THR A 260 -23.41 -2.75 2.83
C THR A 260 -22.13 -2.72 3.64
N HIS A 261 -21.64 -1.51 3.92
CA HIS A 261 -20.46 -1.29 4.71
C HIS A 261 -20.74 -1.55 6.19
N ASN A 262 -19.86 -2.28 6.84
CA ASN A 262 -19.94 -2.55 8.28
C ASN A 262 -18.96 -1.68 9.08
N LYS A 263 -18.26 -0.77 8.40
CA LYS A 263 -17.27 0.13 8.96
C LYS A 263 -16.05 -0.58 9.51
N THR A 264 -15.91 -1.90 9.42
CA THR A 264 -14.78 -2.63 10.01
C THR A 264 -13.59 -2.67 9.04
N THR A 265 -12.39 -2.84 9.58
CA THR A 265 -11.18 -3.00 8.76
C THR A 265 -10.99 -4.42 8.26
N LYS A 266 -11.61 -5.42 8.91
CA LYS A 266 -11.44 -6.85 8.61
C LYS A 266 -12.56 -7.34 7.69
N HIS A 267 -12.18 -8.01 6.61
CA HIS A 267 -13.11 -8.69 5.70
C HIS A 267 -13.98 -9.72 6.44
N TYR A 268 -15.24 -9.91 6.03
CA TYR A 268 -16.20 -10.80 6.72
C TYR A 268 -15.73 -12.25 6.84
N SER A 269 -14.81 -12.69 5.97
CA SER A 269 -14.19 -14.03 6.05
C SER A 269 -13.29 -14.22 7.28
N GLY A 270 -12.97 -13.14 8.01
CA GLY A 270 -11.98 -13.14 9.08
C GLY A 270 -10.53 -12.99 8.63
N LYS A 271 -10.23 -13.21 7.34
CA LYS A 271 -8.89 -13.03 6.75
C LYS A 271 -8.45 -11.58 6.76
N TYR A 272 -7.17 -11.35 7.01
CA TYR A 272 -6.53 -10.03 7.02
C TYR A 272 -5.03 -10.16 6.72
N PHE A 273 -4.40 -9.05 6.35
CA PHE A 273 -2.98 -9.00 6.05
C PHE A 273 -2.20 -8.25 7.14
N LEU A 274 -1.01 -8.75 7.43
CA LEU A 274 0.02 -8.13 8.24
C LEU A 274 0.89 -7.25 7.33
N GLY A 275 1.32 -6.10 7.85
CA GLY A 275 2.29 -5.23 7.15
C GLY A 275 1.78 -4.75 5.80
N GLY A 276 0.48 -4.48 5.70
CA GLY A 276 -0.12 -3.99 4.47
C GLY A 276 0.56 -2.72 3.98
N TYR A 277 0.79 -2.63 2.67
CA TYR A 277 1.36 -1.46 2.01
C TYR A 277 0.61 -1.17 0.72
N MET A 278 0.36 0.11 0.43
CA MET A 278 -0.28 0.55 -0.80
C MET A 278 0.53 1.70 -1.42
N GLU A 279 0.66 1.70 -2.74
CA GLU A 279 1.31 2.75 -3.51
C GLU A 279 0.50 3.05 -4.77
N SER A 280 0.26 4.34 -5.03
CA SER A 280 -0.48 4.78 -6.21
C SER A 280 0.42 4.79 -7.44
N GLY A 281 -0.14 4.54 -8.63
CA GLY A 281 0.51 4.86 -9.90
C GLY A 281 1.85 4.18 -10.18
N VAL A 282 1.96 2.88 -9.88
CA VAL A 282 3.19 2.10 -10.01
C VAL A 282 3.30 1.41 -11.37
N ASN A 283 2.24 0.79 -11.86
CA ASN A 283 2.30 -0.12 -13.00
C ASN A 283 1.77 0.50 -14.30
N THR A 284 2.55 0.40 -15.37
CA THR A 284 2.21 0.94 -16.71
C THR A 284 1.69 -0.13 -17.68
N GLU A 285 1.63 -1.38 -17.27
CA GLU A 285 1.30 -2.53 -18.14
C GLU A 285 -0.01 -3.21 -17.71
N ALA A 286 -0.25 -4.42 -18.21
CA ALA A 286 -1.25 -5.30 -17.62
C ALA A 286 -0.93 -5.57 -16.14
N GLY A 287 -1.95 -5.96 -15.38
CA GLY A 287 -1.76 -6.32 -13.99
C GLY A 287 -0.87 -7.55 -13.85
N ARG A 288 -0.37 -7.76 -12.64
CA ARG A 288 0.33 -8.99 -12.26
C ARG A 288 0.20 -9.23 -10.76
N ALA A 289 0.39 -10.45 -10.32
CA ALA A 289 0.47 -10.80 -8.92
C ALA A 289 1.66 -11.72 -8.63
N LYS A 290 2.25 -11.56 -7.46
CA LYS A 290 3.32 -12.42 -6.95
C LYS A 290 2.98 -12.85 -5.53
N ILE A 291 3.16 -14.14 -5.26
CA ILE A 291 2.99 -14.74 -3.95
C ILE A 291 4.30 -15.40 -3.55
N SER A 292 4.80 -15.13 -2.36
CA SER A 292 6.01 -15.76 -1.83
C SER A 292 5.73 -16.37 -0.46
N TYR A 293 6.19 -17.60 -0.21
CA TYR A 293 6.16 -18.17 1.13
C TYR A 293 7.14 -17.39 2.04
N VAL A 294 6.66 -17.01 3.22
CA VAL A 294 7.42 -16.27 4.23
C VAL A 294 7.93 -17.22 5.31
N SER A 295 7.02 -17.84 6.06
CA SER A 295 7.39 -18.62 7.25
C SER A 295 6.25 -19.52 7.69
N MET A 296 6.56 -20.52 8.53
CA MET A 296 5.52 -21.34 9.17
C MET A 296 4.87 -20.54 10.30
N ASP A 297 5.71 -19.92 11.12
CA ASP A 297 5.29 -19.13 12.27
C ASP A 297 4.95 -17.70 11.88
N LYS A 298 4.11 -17.04 12.68
CA LYS A 298 3.72 -15.65 12.48
C LYS A 298 4.93 -14.74 12.45
N PRO A 299 5.14 -13.96 11.37
CA PRO A 299 6.20 -12.97 11.33
C PRO A 299 6.07 -12.01 12.51
N THR A 300 7.20 -11.75 13.18
CA THR A 300 7.26 -10.81 14.29
C THR A 300 7.54 -9.40 13.77
N ARG A 301 6.85 -8.43 14.35
CA ARG A 301 7.13 -7.01 14.09
C ARG A 301 8.48 -6.67 14.73
N ILE A 302 9.38 -6.06 13.97
CA ILE A 302 10.71 -5.70 14.47
C ILE A 302 10.64 -4.43 15.31
N ASN A 303 9.85 -3.46 14.88
CA ASN A 303 9.67 -2.20 15.59
C ASN A 303 8.61 -2.34 16.68
N SER A 304 9.05 -2.69 17.89
CA SER A 304 8.21 -2.69 19.09
C SER A 304 8.01 -1.31 19.72
N ASN A 305 8.72 -0.26 19.23
CA ASN A 305 8.58 1.09 19.77
C ASN A 305 7.19 1.69 19.54
N LEU A 306 6.42 1.11 18.61
CA LEU A 306 5.03 1.48 18.34
C LEU A 306 4.01 0.53 18.99
N ASP A 307 4.44 -0.54 19.68
CA ASP A 307 3.51 -1.49 20.32
C ASP A 307 2.80 -0.83 21.53
N GLU A 308 3.46 0.14 22.16
CA GLU A 308 2.89 0.96 23.24
C GLU A 308 2.29 2.29 22.73
N VAL A 309 2.39 2.57 21.42
CA VAL A 309 1.86 3.80 20.84
C VAL A 309 0.35 3.70 20.76
N ARG A 310 -0.28 4.23 21.80
CA ARG A 310 -1.74 4.35 21.94
C ARG A 310 -2.31 5.53 21.14
N TYR A 311 -1.48 6.53 20.81
CA TYR A 311 -1.89 7.76 20.15
C TYR A 311 -0.84 8.18 19.12
N ILE A 312 -1.28 8.48 17.89
CA ILE A 312 -0.44 9.11 16.87
C ILE A 312 -0.89 10.57 16.79
N LYS A 313 0.02 11.49 17.15
CA LYS A 313 -0.15 12.93 16.91
C LYS A 313 0.44 13.22 15.53
N ASP A 314 -0.42 13.48 14.57
CA ASP A 314 0.01 14.11 13.33
C ASP A 314 0.07 15.64 13.57
N CYS A 315 0.83 16.38 12.77
CA CYS A 315 0.89 17.85 12.88
C CYS A 315 -0.15 18.45 11.94
N SER A 316 -1.04 19.30 12.45
CA SER A 316 -2.02 19.99 11.63
C SER A 316 -1.37 21.03 10.73
N THR A 317 -1.83 21.13 9.48
CA THR A 317 -1.55 22.27 8.59
C THR A 317 -2.60 23.37 8.77
N GLY A 318 -2.15 24.63 8.71
CA GLY A 318 -2.92 25.84 9.03
C GLY A 318 -2.21 26.62 10.12
N ASN A 319 -1.46 27.66 9.76
CA ASN A 319 -0.58 28.40 10.68
C ASN A 319 -1.00 29.87 10.78
N ASN A 320 -2.31 30.10 10.69
CA ASN A 320 -2.90 31.43 10.70
C ASN A 320 -4.31 31.37 11.29
N ILE A 321 -4.65 32.46 11.98
CA ILE A 321 -5.85 32.73 12.79
C ILE A 321 -7.23 32.42 12.16
N ASN A 322 -7.29 32.06 10.87
CA ASN A 322 -8.53 31.85 10.12
C ASN A 322 -8.75 30.41 9.63
N GLU A 323 -7.80 29.50 9.82
CA GLU A 323 -7.91 28.10 9.37
C GLU A 323 -7.84 27.14 10.55
N GLN A 324 -8.90 26.34 10.72
CA GLN A 324 -8.98 25.34 11.78
C GLN A 324 -8.14 24.11 11.42
N ALA A 325 -7.25 23.72 12.33
CA ALA A 325 -6.63 22.40 12.33
C ALA A 325 -7.71 21.32 12.52
N MET A 326 -8.10 20.61 11.46
CA MET A 326 -9.13 19.57 11.52
C MET A 326 -8.52 18.17 11.36
N TRP A 327 -8.75 17.32 12.35
CA TRP A 327 -8.49 15.88 12.29
C TRP A 327 -9.74 15.16 11.79
N THR A 328 -9.61 14.31 10.79
CA THR A 328 -10.77 13.56 10.27
C THR A 328 -10.93 12.18 10.92
N GLU A 329 -9.85 11.43 11.20
CA GLU A 329 -9.88 10.15 11.94
C GLU A 329 -8.48 9.66 12.38
N VAL A 330 -8.34 9.11 13.60
CA VAL A 330 -7.14 8.36 14.05
C VAL A 330 -7.50 6.88 14.19
N GLN A 331 -6.66 5.98 13.69
CA GLN A 331 -6.91 4.54 13.74
C GLN A 331 -5.71 3.75 14.28
N ALA A 332 -5.99 2.74 15.11
CA ALA A 332 -5.00 1.80 15.64
C ALA A 332 -5.47 0.37 15.39
N ILE A 333 -4.68 -0.39 14.63
CA ILE A 333 -5.07 -1.72 14.16
C ILE A 333 -4.31 -2.81 14.90
N VAL A 334 -5.04 -3.71 15.57
CA VAL A 334 -4.50 -4.92 16.22
C VAL A 334 -5.15 -6.15 15.62
N ASN A 335 -4.34 -7.07 15.09
CA ASN A 335 -4.81 -8.29 14.41
C ASN A 335 -5.91 -8.02 13.36
N GLY A 336 -5.74 -6.95 12.57
CA GLY A 336 -6.68 -6.54 11.53
C GLY A 336 -7.93 -5.80 12.01
N THR A 337 -8.08 -5.53 13.30
CA THR A 337 -9.23 -4.82 13.89
C THR A 337 -8.84 -3.44 14.38
N ASN A 338 -9.59 -2.40 14.02
CA ASN A 338 -9.45 -1.06 14.60
C ASN A 338 -9.97 -1.03 16.05
N ILE A 339 -9.07 -0.91 17.02
CA ILE A 339 -9.38 -0.97 18.46
C ILE A 339 -9.81 0.37 19.06
N ILE A 340 -9.65 1.50 18.34
CA ILE A 340 -10.00 2.85 18.85
C ILE A 340 -11.20 3.49 18.14
N LYS A 341 -11.83 2.76 17.23
CA LYS A 341 -12.89 3.24 16.33
C LYS A 341 -14.11 3.90 17.00
N ASN A 342 -14.50 3.42 18.18
CA ASN A 342 -15.70 3.88 18.90
C ASN A 342 -15.34 4.60 20.21
N LEU A 343 -14.07 4.89 20.42
CA LEU A 343 -13.64 5.58 21.63
C LEU A 343 -13.93 7.07 21.46
N THR A 344 -14.85 7.58 22.28
CA THR A 344 -15.05 9.03 22.41
C THR A 344 -13.87 9.59 23.18
N LEU A 345 -13.21 10.61 22.62
CA LEU A 345 -12.19 11.37 23.35
C LEU A 345 -12.86 12.10 24.53
N THR A 346 -12.80 11.53 25.73
CA THR A 346 -13.29 12.17 26.95
C THR A 346 -12.26 13.15 27.50
N GLY A 347 -12.69 14.38 27.79
CA GLY A 347 -11.83 15.49 28.24
C GLY A 347 -11.69 16.64 27.25
N VAL A 348 -12.38 16.58 26.10
CA VAL A 348 -12.54 17.75 25.22
C VAL A 348 -13.73 18.56 25.74
N ASN A 349 -13.47 19.51 26.66
CA ASN A 349 -14.32 20.70 26.71
C ASN A 349 -14.28 21.26 25.29
N ASN A 350 -15.44 21.48 24.66
CA ASN A 350 -15.60 22.05 23.31
C ASN A 350 -14.30 22.72 22.85
N ALA A 351 -13.66 22.17 21.81
CA ALA A 351 -12.46 22.77 21.24
C ALA A 351 -12.82 24.13 20.64
N SER A 352 -13.05 25.11 21.51
CA SER A 352 -12.87 26.52 21.23
C SER A 352 -11.45 26.63 20.72
N ALA A 353 -11.32 27.20 19.53
CA ALA A 353 -10.07 27.36 18.79
C ALA A 353 -8.88 27.58 19.74
N VAL A 354 -7.88 26.69 19.68
CA VAL A 354 -6.59 26.95 20.33
C VAL A 354 -5.87 27.96 19.44
N ASN A 355 -6.06 29.24 19.75
CA ASN A 355 -5.31 30.32 19.12
C ASN A 355 -3.87 30.34 19.68
N ASP A 356 -2.93 30.74 18.82
CA ASP A 356 -1.49 30.87 19.07
C ASP A 356 -1.17 31.82 20.25
N GLY A 357 -1.26 31.31 21.47
CA GLY A 357 -0.91 32.05 22.69
C GLY A 357 -1.10 31.27 23.99
N ASP A 358 -1.96 30.25 24.01
CA ASP A 358 -2.35 29.55 25.24
C ASP A 358 -1.68 28.17 25.45
N ILE A 359 -0.55 27.92 24.79
CA ILE A 359 0.19 26.64 24.91
C ILE A 359 0.67 26.37 26.35
N SER A 360 0.70 27.37 27.23
CA SER A 360 1.10 27.18 28.63
C SER A 360 -0.04 26.82 29.58
N ASN A 361 -1.32 27.01 29.24
CA ASN A 361 -2.41 26.94 30.24
C ASN A 361 -3.67 26.13 29.86
N VAL A 362 -3.81 25.59 28.64
CA VAL A 362 -5.08 24.94 28.22
C VAL A 362 -4.93 23.50 27.68
N LEU A 363 -3.79 22.84 27.89
CA LEU A 363 -3.70 21.39 27.60
C LEU A 363 -4.24 20.58 28.77
N THR A 364 -5.57 20.46 28.87
CA THR A 364 -6.15 19.30 29.56
C THR A 364 -6.11 18.13 28.59
N PHE A 365 -5.23 17.17 28.85
CA PHE A 365 -5.16 15.94 28.06
C PHE A 365 -6.48 15.19 28.17
N GLY A 366 -7.17 14.98 27.05
CA GLY A 366 -8.28 14.04 26.99
C GLY A 366 -7.73 12.62 27.15
N TYR A 367 -8.24 11.90 28.15
CA TYR A 367 -7.87 10.51 28.39
C TYR A 367 -8.93 9.62 27.76
N LEU A 368 -8.50 8.60 27.01
CA LEU A 368 -9.37 7.48 26.71
C LEU A 368 -9.59 6.67 28.01
N PRO A 369 -10.83 6.32 28.36
CA PRO A 369 -11.09 5.47 29.52
C PRO A 369 -10.36 4.14 29.33
N VAL A 370 -9.73 3.67 30.40
CA VAL A 370 -9.05 2.37 30.42
C VAL A 370 -10.12 1.29 30.18
N VAL A 371 -10.04 0.61 29.04
CA VAL A 371 -10.81 -0.62 28.81
C VAL A 371 -9.99 -1.75 29.43
N GLY A 372 -10.55 -2.38 30.46
CA GLY A 372 -9.97 -3.55 31.13
C GLY A 372 -10.12 -4.85 30.34
#